data_AF-A0A7W1ZTR8-F1
#
_entry.id   AF-A0A7W1ZTR8-F1
#
_cell.length_a   1.000
_cell.length_b   1.000
_cell.length_c   1.000
_cell.angle_alpha   90.00
_cell.angle_beta   90.00
_cell.angle_gamma   90.00
#
_symmetry.space_group_name_H-M   'P 1'
#
loop_
_entity.id
_entity.type
_entity.pdbx_description
1 polymer ?
#
loop_
_entity_poly.entity_id
_entity_poly.type
_entity_poly.pdbx_seq_one_letter_code
_entity_poly.pdbx_strand_id
1 'polypeptide(L)'
;MMWKYTIAVLVIFGLLAFLKHVEDSPVRSWKGVFFTAIPLILIVCFWINWAYPPPPPPQARTERAEINRAEMVRTLRRIDGVDRASIDGPLVQVNFSQEKPLEELKRIARHSGGATAHFLKVGDSHRITFRISVRGYDRYEMEYDTQQGVVSEKTF
;
A
#
# COMPACT_ATOMS: atom_id res chain seq x y z
N MET A 1 15.25 1.69 12.02
CA MET A 1 16.38 1.42 11.10
C MET A 1 17.76 1.63 11.75
N MET A 2 17.93 2.60 12.67
CA MET A 2 19.22 2.86 13.34
C MET A 2 19.65 1.81 14.39
N TRP A 3 18.71 1.15 15.06
CA TRP A 3 19.01 0.29 16.22
C TRP A 3 19.96 -0.89 15.92
N LYS A 4 19.87 -1.47 14.71
CA LYS A 4 20.70 -2.61 14.29
C LYS A 4 22.18 -2.24 14.18
N TYR A 5 22.49 -1.01 13.77
CA TYR A 5 23.87 -0.51 13.73
C TYR A 5 24.37 -0.15 15.12
N THR A 6 23.51 0.46 15.96
CA THR A 6 23.84 0.77 17.35
C THR A 6 24.22 -0.48 18.14
N ILE A 7 23.46 -1.57 17.99
CA ILE A 7 23.78 -2.83 18.66
C ILE A 7 25.06 -3.45 18.12
N ALA A 8 25.25 -3.49 16.80
CA ALA A 8 26.49 -4.00 16.22
C ALA A 8 27.71 -3.26 16.77
N VAL A 9 27.65 -1.93 16.84
CA VAL A 9 28.72 -1.09 17.42
C VAL A 9 28.94 -1.40 18.89
N LEU A 10 27.88 -1.50 19.70
CA LEU A 10 27.98 -1.80 21.14
C LEU A 10 28.56 -3.19 21.41
N VAL A 11 28.16 -4.20 20.63
CA VAL A 11 28.67 -5.57 20.77
C VAL A 11 30.14 -5.65 20.37
N ILE A 12 30.52 -5.06 19.23
CA ILE A 12 31.92 -5.05 18.76
C ILE A 12 32.82 -4.31 19.75
N PHE A 13 32.38 -3.12 20.17
CA PHE A 13 33.14 -2.30 21.11
C PHE A 13 33.23 -2.96 22.49
N GLY A 14 32.12 -3.53 22.99
CA GLY A 14 32.08 -4.26 24.26
C GLY A 14 32.99 -5.50 24.25
N LEU A 15 32.99 -6.27 23.17
CA LEU A 15 33.87 -7.43 23.00
C LEU A 15 35.34 -7.03 23.00
N LEU A 16 35.71 -5.96 22.28
CA LEU A 16 37.09 -5.48 22.22
C LEU A 16 37.55 -4.84 23.55
N ALA A 17 36.67 -4.12 24.23
CA ALA A 17 36.94 -3.58 25.56
C ALA A 17 37.08 -4.69 26.62
N PHE A 18 36.30 -5.77 26.50
CA PHE A 18 36.45 -6.96 27.33
C PHE A 18 37.78 -7.67 27.05
N LEU A 19 38.08 -7.94 25.77
CA LEU A 19 39.34 -8.56 25.33
C LEU A 19 40.57 -7.78 25.82
N LYS A 20 40.48 -6.46 25.99
CA LYS A 20 41.57 -5.67 26.58
C LYS A 20 41.97 -6.10 28.00
N HIS A 21 41.04 -6.64 28.78
CA HIS A 21 41.27 -7.03 30.18
C HIS A 21 41.52 -8.53 30.35
N VAL A 22 41.53 -9.31 29.25
CA VAL A 22 41.86 -10.73 29.27
C VAL A 22 43.38 -10.92 29.11
N GLU A 23 43.97 -11.73 29.98
CA GLU A 23 45.39 -12.10 29.89
C GLU A 23 45.68 -12.78 28.54
N ASP A 24 46.80 -12.44 27.90
CA ASP A 24 47.20 -12.90 26.55
C ASP A 24 46.36 -12.47 25.34
N SER A 25 45.46 -11.51 25.52
CA SER A 25 44.77 -10.90 24.38
C SER A 25 45.70 -10.09 23.45
N PRO A 26 45.46 -10.11 22.12
CA PRO A 26 46.19 -9.29 21.15
C PRO A 26 45.85 -7.79 21.24
N VAL A 27 44.76 -7.42 21.92
CA VAL A 27 44.27 -6.03 22.01
C VAL A 27 44.55 -5.46 23.40
N ARG A 28 45.81 -5.14 23.71
CA ARG A 28 46.21 -4.70 25.07
C ARG A 28 46.07 -3.21 25.35
N SER A 29 45.76 -2.40 24.35
CA SER A 29 45.69 -0.94 24.49
C SER A 29 44.38 -0.38 23.96
N TRP A 30 43.94 0.75 24.53
CA TRP A 30 42.79 1.50 24.03
C TRP A 30 42.98 1.90 22.56
N LYS A 31 44.22 2.20 22.13
CA LYS A 31 44.54 2.44 20.72
C LYS A 31 44.22 1.22 19.87
N GLY A 32 44.64 0.03 20.30
CA GLY A 32 44.33 -1.24 19.63
C GLY A 32 42.82 -1.50 19.54
N VAL A 33 42.07 -1.18 20.60
CA VAL A 33 40.60 -1.27 20.60
C VAL A 33 40.00 -0.40 19.49
N PHE A 34 40.40 0.87 19.37
CA PHE A 34 39.86 1.76 18.34
C PHE A 34 40.31 1.37 16.91
N PHE A 35 41.59 1.03 16.72
CA PHE A 35 42.10 0.63 15.40
C PHE A 35 41.51 -0.67 14.87
N THR A 36 41.07 -1.57 15.76
CA THR A 36 40.36 -2.80 15.36
C THR A 36 38.86 -2.60 15.26
N ALA A 37 38.25 -1.82 16.16
CA ALA A 37 36.81 -1.57 16.17
C ALA A 37 36.35 -0.84 14.91
N ILE A 38 37.05 0.22 14.49
CA ILE A 38 36.66 1.05 13.34
C ILE A 38 36.50 0.22 12.04
N PRO A 39 37.52 -0.52 11.57
CA PRO A 39 37.38 -1.31 10.34
C PRO A 39 36.33 -2.42 10.49
N LEU A 40 36.22 -3.04 11.66
CA LEU A 40 35.25 -4.11 11.90
C LEU A 40 33.81 -3.58 11.89
N ILE A 41 33.57 -2.42 12.49
CA ILE A 41 32.29 -1.71 12.43
C ILE A 41 31.94 -1.33 10.98
N LEU A 42 32.89 -0.81 10.21
CA LEU A 42 32.65 -0.45 8.80
C LEU A 42 32.25 -1.67 7.96
N ILE A 43 32.95 -2.81 8.12
CA ILE A 43 32.65 -4.06 7.42
C ILE A 43 31.26 -4.57 7.81
N VAL A 44 30.94 -4.59 9.10
CA VAL A 44 29.64 -5.06 9.59
C VAL A 44 28.50 -4.15 9.13
N CYS A 45 28.68 -2.82 9.21
CA CYS A 45 27.70 -1.87 8.69
C CYS A 45 27.49 -2.02 7.18
N PHE A 46 28.58 -2.23 6.42
CA PHE A 46 28.51 -2.51 5.00
C PHE A 46 27.72 -3.80 4.72
N TRP A 47 28.03 -4.88 5.43
CA TRP A 47 27.33 -6.16 5.30
C TRP A 47 25.83 -6.04 5.66
N ILE A 48 25.49 -5.30 6.72
CA ILE A 48 24.09 -5.06 7.12
C ILE A 48 23.33 -4.27 6.04
N ASN A 49 23.96 -3.29 5.40
CA ASN A 49 23.35 -2.55 4.30
C ASN A 49 23.15 -3.43 3.06
N TRP A 50 24.10 -4.31 2.78
CA TRP A 50 24.02 -5.24 1.66
C TRP A 50 22.97 -6.34 1.88
N ALA A 51 22.91 -6.93 3.07
CA ALA A 51 21.96 -7.99 3.41
C ALA A 51 20.53 -7.47 3.60
N TYR A 52 20.37 -6.22 4.03
CA TYR A 52 19.07 -5.58 4.27
C TYR A 52 18.99 -4.25 3.52
N PRO A 53 18.83 -4.29 2.19
CA PRO A 53 18.67 -3.07 1.41
C PRO A 53 17.46 -2.28 1.92
N PRO A 54 17.52 -0.94 1.85
CA PRO A 54 16.37 -0.12 2.20
C PRO A 54 15.17 -0.55 1.35
N PRO A 55 13.95 -0.53 1.93
CA PRO A 55 12.76 -0.78 1.14
C PRO A 55 12.73 0.22 -0.04
N PRO A 56 12.22 -0.19 -1.22
CA PRO A 56 12.13 0.71 -2.36
C PRO A 56 11.40 2.00 -1.94
N PRO A 57 11.79 3.15 -2.50
CA PRO A 57 11.10 4.40 -2.19
C PRO A 57 9.59 4.19 -2.44
N PRO A 58 8.73 4.78 -1.59
CA PRO A 58 7.30 4.67 -1.81
C PRO A 58 7.00 5.17 -3.22
N GLN A 59 6.42 4.30 -4.06
CA GLN A 59 5.97 4.65 -5.41
C GLN A 59 5.23 5.98 -5.35
N ALA A 60 5.45 6.84 -6.36
CA ALA A 60 4.76 8.12 -6.45
C ALA A 60 3.26 7.88 -6.24
N ARG A 61 2.60 8.71 -5.41
CA ARG A 61 1.19 8.50 -5.03
C ARG A 61 0.26 8.30 -6.24
N THR A 62 0.63 8.88 -7.38
CA THR A 62 -0.05 8.74 -8.67
C THR A 62 0.01 7.31 -9.22
N GLU A 63 1.18 6.67 -9.22
CA GLU A 63 1.38 5.32 -9.75
C GLU A 63 0.61 4.27 -8.93
N ARG A 64 0.60 4.41 -7.60
CA ARG A 64 -0.23 3.55 -6.73
C ARG A 64 -1.73 3.74 -6.98
N ALA A 65 -2.16 4.96 -7.25
CA ALA A 65 -3.56 5.25 -7.54
C ALA A 65 -4.02 4.57 -8.84
N GLU A 66 -3.17 4.58 -9.86
CA GLU A 66 -3.45 3.93 -11.15
C GLU A 66 -3.51 2.41 -11.03
N ILE A 67 -2.56 1.80 -10.31
CA ILE A 67 -2.56 0.36 -10.03
C ILE A 67 -3.84 -0.02 -9.27
N ASN A 68 -4.19 0.70 -8.20
CA ASN A 68 -5.40 0.45 -7.42
C ASN A 68 -6.67 0.61 -8.26
N ARG A 69 -6.76 1.65 -9.10
CA ARG A 69 -7.88 1.83 -10.04
C ARG A 69 -8.01 0.65 -11.00
N ALA A 70 -6.89 0.19 -11.56
CA ALA A 70 -6.88 -0.95 -12.48
C ALA A 70 -7.33 -2.26 -11.78
N GLU A 71 -6.89 -2.50 -10.55
CA GLU A 71 -7.32 -3.65 -9.76
C GLU A 71 -8.82 -3.62 -9.41
N MET A 72 -9.34 -2.45 -9.08
CA MET A 72 -10.78 -2.32 -8.84
C MET A 72 -11.61 -2.52 -10.10
N VAL A 73 -11.18 -1.98 -11.25
CA VAL A 73 -11.83 -2.25 -12.54
C VAL A 73 -11.86 -3.74 -12.82
N ARG A 74 -10.76 -4.46 -12.55
CA ARG A 74 -10.73 -5.93 -12.68
C ARG A 74 -11.72 -6.61 -11.74
N THR A 75 -11.83 -6.15 -10.50
CA THR A 75 -12.79 -6.68 -9.52
C THR A 75 -14.23 -6.46 -9.95
N LEU A 76 -14.56 -5.27 -10.45
CA LEU A 76 -15.90 -4.95 -10.97
C LEU A 76 -16.26 -5.81 -12.19
N ARG A 77 -15.30 -6.09 -13.07
CA ARG A 77 -15.49 -7.00 -14.22
C ARG A 77 -15.70 -8.47 -13.83
N ARG A 78 -15.32 -8.87 -12.61
CA ARG A 78 -15.59 -10.23 -12.09
C ARG A 78 -17.01 -10.40 -11.59
N ILE A 79 -17.78 -9.31 -11.46
CA ILE A 79 -19.19 -9.40 -11.10
C ILE A 79 -19.93 -10.06 -12.28
N ASP A 80 -20.76 -11.05 -11.95
CA ASP A 80 -21.51 -11.80 -12.94
C ASP A 80 -22.38 -10.89 -13.82
N GLY A 81 -22.26 -11.07 -15.13
CA GLY A 81 -22.98 -10.30 -16.14
C GLY A 81 -22.41 -8.92 -16.48
N VAL A 82 -21.29 -8.49 -15.88
CA VAL A 82 -20.61 -7.24 -16.27
C VAL A 82 -19.84 -7.42 -17.58
N ASP A 83 -20.21 -6.65 -18.59
CA ASP A 83 -19.54 -6.59 -19.89
C ASP A 83 -18.39 -5.58 -19.89
N ARG A 84 -18.63 -4.41 -19.29
CA ARG A 84 -17.64 -3.33 -19.23
C ARG A 84 -17.67 -2.66 -17.87
N ALA A 85 -16.49 -2.39 -17.32
CA ALA A 85 -16.33 -1.50 -16.18
C ALA A 85 -15.20 -0.51 -16.43
N SER A 86 -15.38 0.72 -15.98
CA SER A 86 -14.40 1.81 -16.04
C SER A 86 -14.53 2.75 -14.85
N ILE A 87 -13.43 3.36 -14.45
CA ILE A 87 -13.37 4.36 -13.39
C ILE A 87 -12.66 5.58 -13.95
N ASP A 88 -13.36 6.70 -14.02
CA ASP A 88 -12.83 7.98 -14.48
C ASP A 88 -13.04 9.03 -13.38
N GLY A 89 -11.95 9.45 -12.74
CA GLY A 89 -12.02 10.34 -11.57
C GLY A 89 -12.92 9.75 -10.46
N PRO A 90 -13.99 10.44 -10.04
CA PRO A 90 -14.98 9.96 -9.07
C PRO A 90 -16.13 9.14 -9.68
N LEU A 91 -16.19 9.03 -11.01
CA LEU A 91 -17.27 8.33 -11.71
C LEU A 91 -16.87 6.87 -11.97
N VAL A 92 -17.69 5.95 -11.46
CA VAL A 92 -17.57 4.51 -11.68
C VAL A 92 -18.70 4.10 -12.61
N GLN A 93 -18.37 3.55 -13.77
CA GLN A 93 -19.34 3.06 -14.74
C GLN A 93 -19.25 1.55 -14.84
N VAL A 94 -20.40 0.88 -14.70
CA VAL A 94 -20.54 -0.57 -14.85
C VAL A 94 -21.66 -0.84 -15.84
N ASN A 95 -21.35 -1.55 -16.92
CA ASN A 95 -22.30 -1.97 -17.94
C ASN A 95 -22.52 -3.48 -17.84
N PHE A 96 -23.77 -3.89 -17.66
CA PHE A 96 -24.19 -5.29 -17.68
C PHE A 96 -24.68 -5.72 -19.07
N SER A 97 -24.29 -6.91 -19.51
CA SER A 97 -24.78 -7.51 -20.77
C SER A 97 -26.20 -8.07 -20.64
N GLN A 98 -26.52 -8.59 -19.46
CA GLN A 98 -27.81 -9.19 -19.14
C GLN A 98 -28.68 -8.26 -18.32
N GLU A 99 -29.99 -8.32 -18.56
CA GLU A 99 -30.94 -7.59 -17.74
C GLU A 99 -31.01 -8.21 -16.35
N LYS A 100 -30.80 -7.37 -15.33
CA LYS A 100 -30.90 -7.72 -13.92
C LYS A 100 -32.01 -6.90 -13.26
N PRO A 101 -32.70 -7.45 -12.25
CA PRO A 101 -33.69 -6.70 -11.48
C PRO A 101 -33.08 -5.44 -10.85
N LEU A 102 -33.85 -4.36 -10.78
CA LEU A 102 -33.39 -3.09 -10.22
C LEU A 102 -32.87 -3.24 -8.78
N GLU A 103 -33.53 -4.06 -7.97
CA GLU A 103 -33.10 -4.34 -6.58
C GLU A 103 -31.74 -5.05 -6.51
N GLU A 104 -31.43 -5.90 -7.49
CA GLU A 104 -30.11 -6.51 -7.58
C GLU A 104 -29.05 -5.46 -7.97
N LEU A 105 -29.37 -4.58 -8.92
CA LEU A 105 -28.48 -3.49 -9.34
C LEU A 105 -28.18 -2.53 -8.18
N LYS A 106 -29.20 -2.15 -7.39
CA LYS A 106 -29.04 -1.34 -6.18
C LYS A 106 -28.12 -2.02 -5.17
N ARG A 107 -28.32 -3.32 -4.91
CA ARG A 107 -27.48 -4.09 -3.99
C ARG A 107 -26.03 -4.14 -4.46
N ILE A 108 -25.80 -4.38 -5.76
CA ILE A 108 -24.47 -4.37 -6.36
C ILE A 108 -23.84 -2.97 -6.22
N ALA A 109 -24.57 -1.92 -6.57
CA ALA A 109 -24.09 -0.55 -6.47
C ALA A 109 -23.70 -0.18 -5.04
N ARG A 110 -24.51 -0.52 -4.03
CA ARG A 110 -24.18 -0.24 -2.63
C ARG A 110 -22.96 -1.01 -2.16
N HIS A 111 -22.88 -2.30 -2.47
CA HIS A 111 -21.75 -3.13 -2.04
C HIS A 111 -20.44 -2.73 -2.75
N SER A 112 -20.48 -2.67 -4.07
CA SER A 112 -19.32 -2.32 -4.90
C SER A 112 -18.95 -0.85 -4.80
N GLY A 113 -19.93 0.05 -4.68
CA GLY A 113 -19.73 1.48 -4.49
C GLY A 113 -19.09 1.81 -3.15
N GLY A 114 -19.55 1.19 -2.05
CA GLY A 114 -18.92 1.37 -0.74
C GLY A 114 -17.46 0.89 -0.73
N ALA A 115 -17.19 -0.29 -1.28
CA ALA A 115 -15.83 -0.80 -1.43
C ALA A 115 -14.98 0.15 -2.30
N THR A 116 -15.54 0.59 -3.43
CA THR A 116 -14.87 1.48 -4.36
C THR A 116 -14.54 2.83 -3.74
N ALA A 117 -15.47 3.45 -3.02
CA ALA A 117 -15.26 4.73 -2.36
C ALA A 117 -14.14 4.63 -1.31
N HIS A 118 -14.09 3.51 -0.59
CA HIS A 118 -13.02 3.24 0.38
C HIS A 118 -11.64 3.08 -0.30
N PHE A 119 -11.57 2.40 -1.45
CA PHE A 119 -10.31 2.18 -2.18
C PHE A 119 -9.83 3.38 -2.99
N LEU A 120 -10.74 4.19 -3.56
CA LEU A 120 -10.42 5.42 -4.30
C LEU A 120 -10.08 6.59 -3.39
N LYS A 121 -10.03 6.38 -2.07
CA LYS A 121 -9.53 7.36 -1.09
C LYS A 121 -8.03 7.62 -1.30
N VAL A 122 -7.72 8.30 -2.40
CA VAL A 122 -6.40 8.80 -2.77
C VAL A 122 -6.54 10.31 -2.90
N GLY A 123 -6.32 11.02 -1.79
CA GLY A 123 -6.54 12.47 -1.68
C GLY A 123 -7.90 12.82 -1.06
N ASP A 124 -8.48 13.95 -1.50
CA ASP A 124 -9.64 14.61 -0.86
C ASP A 124 -11.02 14.16 -1.36
N SER A 125 -11.11 13.28 -2.36
CA SER A 125 -12.42 12.84 -2.86
C SER A 125 -13.03 11.77 -1.95
N HIS A 126 -14.01 12.20 -1.15
CA HIS A 126 -14.79 11.36 -0.25
C HIS A 126 -16.07 10.83 -0.89
N ARG A 127 -16.34 11.24 -2.14
CA ARG A 127 -17.62 11.08 -2.84
C ARG A 127 -17.39 10.50 -4.22
N ILE A 128 -18.12 9.44 -4.54
CA ILE A 128 -18.10 8.80 -5.86
C ILE A 128 -19.51 8.77 -6.44
N THR A 129 -19.60 8.72 -7.76
CA THR A 129 -20.83 8.45 -8.49
C THR A 129 -20.73 7.08 -9.12
N PHE A 130 -21.60 6.16 -8.74
CA PHE A 130 -21.66 4.80 -9.26
C PHE A 130 -22.84 4.71 -10.25
N ARG A 131 -22.52 4.61 -11.53
CA ARG A 131 -23.49 4.51 -12.62
C ARG A 131 -23.52 3.09 -13.15
N ILE A 132 -24.72 2.53 -13.21
CA ILE A 132 -25.00 1.22 -13.80
C ILE A 132 -25.83 1.39 -15.06
N SER A 133 -25.29 0.87 -16.15
CA SER A 133 -26.01 0.68 -17.40
C SER A 133 -26.23 -0.81 -17.67
N VAL A 134 -27.29 -1.11 -18.41
CA VAL A 134 -27.64 -2.46 -18.87
C VAL A 134 -27.83 -2.37 -20.38
N ARG A 135 -27.05 -3.14 -21.14
CA ARG A 135 -27.07 -3.11 -22.62
C ARG A 135 -26.89 -1.69 -23.19
N GLY A 136 -26.12 -0.85 -22.50
CA GLY A 136 -25.87 0.54 -22.90
C GLY A 136 -26.94 1.55 -22.49
N TYR A 137 -28.00 1.14 -21.81
CA TYR A 137 -29.00 2.06 -21.23
C TYR A 137 -28.75 2.27 -19.75
N ASP A 138 -28.70 3.52 -19.31
CA ASP A 138 -28.60 3.85 -17.89
C ASP A 138 -29.85 3.35 -17.17
N ARG A 139 -29.65 2.64 -16.06
CA ARG A 139 -30.75 2.07 -15.24
C ARG A 139 -30.73 2.62 -13.83
N TYR A 140 -29.52 2.85 -13.31
CA TYR A 140 -29.35 3.25 -11.93
C TYR A 140 -28.10 4.08 -11.76
N GLU A 141 -28.19 5.13 -10.95
CA GLU A 141 -27.07 5.96 -10.52
C GLU A 141 -27.16 6.17 -9.02
N MET A 142 -26.05 6.00 -8.33
CA MET A 142 -25.93 6.20 -6.89
C MET A 142 -24.75 7.11 -6.61
N GLU A 143 -24.96 8.11 -5.78
CA GLU A 143 -23.90 8.91 -5.23
C GLU A 143 -23.58 8.43 -3.82
N TYR A 144 -22.33 8.05 -3.59
CA TYR A 144 -21.88 7.47 -2.33
C TYR A 144 -20.78 8.32 -1.72
N ASP A 145 -20.97 8.70 -0.47
CA ASP A 145 -20.00 9.39 0.36
C ASP A 145 -19.49 8.45 1.46
N THR A 146 -18.18 8.41 1.65
CA THR A 146 -17.54 7.52 2.64
C THR A 146 -17.93 7.81 4.09
N GLN A 147 -18.38 9.02 4.42
CA GLN A 147 -18.83 9.43 5.76
C GLN A 147 -20.34 9.32 5.92
N GLN A 148 -21.11 9.69 4.89
CA GLN A 148 -22.57 9.77 4.95
C GLN A 148 -23.28 8.54 4.39
N GLY A 149 -22.56 7.64 3.71
CA GLY A 149 -23.13 6.51 3.00
C GLY A 149 -23.77 6.93 1.68
N VAL A 150 -24.96 6.42 1.38
CA VAL A 150 -25.66 6.79 0.13
C VAL A 150 -26.27 8.19 0.27
N VAL A 151 -25.80 9.12 -0.57
CA VAL A 151 -26.25 10.53 -0.55
C VAL A 151 -27.40 10.75 -1.52
N SER A 152 -27.38 10.06 -2.67
CA SER A 152 -28.41 10.20 -3.69
C SER A 152 -28.56 8.89 -4.47
N GLU A 153 -29.78 8.60 -4.89
CA GLU A 153 -30.10 7.49 -5.79
C GLU A 153 -31.03 7.99 -6.89
N LYS A 154 -30.74 7.63 -8.14
CA LYS A 154 -31.56 7.94 -9.32
C LYS A 154 -31.78 6.67 -10.13
N THR A 155 -33.03 6.42 -10.49
CA THR A 155 -33.44 5.34 -11.40
C THR A 155 -33.92 5.96 -12.71
N PHE A 156 -33.65 5.29 -13.82
CA PHE A 156 -34.01 5.74 -15.17
C PHE A 156 -35.01 4.77 -15.82
#